data_AF-A0A9D4J7G4-F1
#
_entry.id   AF-A0A9D4J7G4-F1
#
_cell.length_a   1.000
_cell.length_b   1.000
_cell.length_c   1.000
_cell.angle_alpha   90.00
_cell.angle_beta   90.00
_cell.angle_gamma   90.00
#
_symmetry.space_group_name_H-M   'P 1'
#
loop_
_entity.id
_entity.type
_entity.pdbx_description
1 polymer ?
#
loop_
_entity_poly.entity_id
_entity_poly.type
_entity_poly.pdbx_seq_one_letter_code
_entity_poly.pdbx_strand_id
1 'polypeptide(L)'
;MYNNVCLQSESAVERRIAVRQLTIKSNKSASWFVDIRKLFWLYELGDPEDLLESPTEKEHWKRTVNRTIDNIWLQQTLAESKTMKILQNLNMNMVKPRKPHPLLQQQAVSTYDANRQLLKLKFMCGKYILQSDRASFSKNKVDDTCRVCYKSPETLQHMVLECSGLSAVRDPILRDIESEIEKSFPCLWKSYTQDQKVTALIDCTVLYKKHKLSKVECRRLHKIDFQCRRLFFTLHTKRFKIFELSKGAASARPLNTISKSVCSGNSAGNLLITKKPDGCYNSVDPLG
;
A
#
# COMPACT_ATOMS: atom_id res chain seq x y z
N MET A 1 12.03 30.70 0.40
CA MET A 1 12.23 32.01 -0.24
C MET A 1 11.37 33.09 0.39
N TYR A 2 10.04 32.93 0.49
CA TYR A 2 9.13 33.94 1.06
C TYR A 2 9.51 34.42 2.47
N ASN A 3 9.88 33.51 3.38
CA ASN A 3 10.34 33.88 4.73
C ASN A 3 11.57 34.81 4.73
N ASN A 4 12.46 34.70 3.75
CA ASN A 4 13.62 35.59 3.67
C ASN A 4 13.20 37.02 3.30
N VAL A 5 12.12 37.16 2.51
CA VAL A 5 11.53 38.46 2.17
C VAL A 5 10.85 39.07 3.40
N CYS A 6 10.18 38.23 4.21
CA CYS A 6 9.54 38.66 5.45
C CYS A 6 10.55 39.16 6.49
N LEU A 7 11.74 38.53 6.56
CA LEU A 7 12.80 38.94 7.48
C LEU A 7 13.55 40.22 7.05
N GLN A 8 13.28 40.78 5.87
CA GLN A 8 13.90 42.04 5.45
C GLN A 8 13.32 43.24 6.22
N SER A 9 14.09 44.32 6.31
CA SER A 9 13.59 45.61 6.83
C SER A 9 12.42 46.12 5.99
N GLU A 10 11.55 46.93 6.59
CA GLU A 10 10.40 47.53 5.89
C GLU A 10 10.82 48.40 4.69
N SER A 11 12.01 48.99 4.77
CA SER A 11 12.61 49.79 3.71
C SER A 11 13.14 48.96 2.53
N ALA A 12 13.32 47.64 2.70
CA ALA A 12 13.87 46.78 1.67
C ALA A 12 12.94 46.71 0.46
N VAL A 13 13.53 46.78 -0.74
CA VAL A 13 12.80 46.81 -2.01
C VAL A 13 11.95 45.54 -2.17
N GLU A 14 12.50 44.39 -1.79
CA GLU A 14 11.87 43.08 -1.85
C GLU A 14 10.59 43.02 -1.00
N ARG A 15 10.65 43.55 0.24
CA ARG A 15 9.50 43.57 1.15
C ARG A 15 8.41 44.50 0.64
N ARG A 16 8.78 45.69 0.14
CA ARG A 16 7.83 46.63 -0.49
C ARG A 16 7.16 46.04 -1.73
N ILE A 17 7.92 45.31 -2.56
CA ILE A 17 7.36 44.57 -3.70
C ILE A 17 6.38 43.51 -3.21
N ALA A 18 6.73 42.73 -2.20
CA ALA A 18 5.87 41.69 -1.65
C ALA A 18 4.52 42.26 -1.19
N VAL A 19 4.54 43.28 -0.33
CA VAL A 19 3.33 43.97 0.16
C VAL A 19 2.49 44.45 -1.03
N ARG A 20 3.10 45.21 -1.96
CA ARG A 20 2.37 45.74 -3.12
C ARG A 20 1.74 44.63 -3.97
N GLN A 21 2.46 43.55 -4.23
CA GLN A 21 1.97 42.45 -5.07
C GLN A 21 0.85 41.70 -4.39
N LEU A 22 0.93 41.46 -3.09
CA LEU A 22 -0.13 40.85 -2.31
C LEU A 22 -1.38 41.75 -2.29
N THR A 23 -1.25 43.04 -2.02
CA THR A 23 -2.42 43.93 -1.93
C THR A 23 -3.11 44.17 -3.28
N ILE A 24 -2.36 44.36 -4.36
CA ILE A 24 -2.92 44.85 -5.64
C ILE A 24 -3.32 43.71 -6.59
N LYS A 25 -2.57 42.60 -6.62
CA LYS A 25 -2.79 41.57 -7.63
C LYS A 25 -4.03 40.74 -7.30
N SER A 26 -4.85 40.52 -8.33
CA SER A 26 -5.98 39.61 -8.24
C SER A 26 -5.52 38.16 -8.10
N ASN A 27 -6.36 37.31 -7.51
CA ASN A 27 -6.08 35.87 -7.33
C ASN A 27 -5.86 35.09 -8.65
N LYS A 28 -6.20 35.69 -9.80
CA LYS A 28 -5.97 35.13 -11.15
C LYS A 28 -4.62 35.54 -11.75
N SER A 29 -3.88 36.45 -11.13
CA SER A 29 -2.56 36.87 -11.62
C SER A 29 -1.54 35.73 -11.55
N ALA A 30 -0.67 35.63 -12.56
CA ALA A 30 0.49 34.71 -12.58
C ALA A 30 1.68 35.25 -11.74
N SER A 31 1.39 35.96 -10.65
CA SER A 31 2.43 36.53 -9.78
C SER A 31 2.85 35.48 -8.75
N TRP A 32 4.15 35.33 -8.53
CA TRP A 32 4.69 34.42 -7.52
C TRP A 32 4.09 34.68 -6.13
N PHE A 33 3.85 35.94 -5.74
CA PHE A 33 3.22 36.27 -4.45
C PHE A 33 1.75 35.84 -4.37
N VAL A 34 1.03 35.85 -5.50
CA VAL A 34 -0.33 35.32 -5.57
C VAL A 34 -0.32 33.80 -5.42
N ASP A 35 0.68 33.11 -5.95
CA ASP A 35 0.85 31.67 -5.72
C ASP A 35 1.22 31.35 -4.28
N ILE A 36 2.04 32.18 -3.63
CA ILE A 36 2.28 32.08 -2.18
C ILE A 36 0.97 32.21 -1.39
N ARG A 37 0.12 33.21 -1.71
CA ARG A 37 -1.19 33.36 -1.08
C ARG A 37 -2.08 32.12 -1.28
N LYS A 38 -2.10 31.55 -2.49
CA LYS A 38 -2.84 30.30 -2.75
C LYS A 38 -2.33 29.14 -1.90
N LEU A 39 -1.00 29.01 -1.72
CA LEU A 39 -0.42 27.98 -0.86
C LEU A 39 -0.77 28.20 0.61
N PHE A 40 -0.73 29.44 1.08
CA PHE A 40 -1.16 29.79 2.44
C PHE A 40 -2.62 29.40 2.67
N TRP A 41 -3.49 29.72 1.71
CA TRP A 41 -4.90 29.34 1.79
C TRP A 41 -5.11 27.82 1.72
N LEU A 42 -4.47 27.13 0.76
CA LEU A 42 -4.57 25.69 0.57
C LEU A 42 -4.17 24.90 1.82
N TYR A 43 -3.16 25.39 2.54
CA TYR A 43 -2.64 24.74 3.74
C TYR A 43 -3.08 25.41 5.05
N GLU A 44 -4.06 26.33 5.00
CA GLU A 44 -4.59 27.03 6.17
C GLU A 44 -3.49 27.70 7.04
N LEU A 45 -2.48 28.29 6.40
CA LEU A 45 -1.31 28.91 7.06
C LEU A 45 -1.53 30.37 7.50
N GLY A 46 -2.75 30.91 7.36
CA GLY A 46 -3.08 32.31 7.64
C GLY A 46 -2.95 33.22 6.43
N ASP A 47 -2.95 34.55 6.64
CA ASP A 47 -2.66 35.49 5.57
C ASP A 47 -1.13 35.63 5.40
N PRO A 48 -0.57 35.55 4.18
CA PRO A 48 0.84 35.86 3.96
C PRO A 48 1.26 37.27 4.41
N GLU A 49 0.33 38.23 4.49
CA GLU A 49 0.58 39.57 5.00
C GLU A 49 0.89 39.57 6.51
N ASP A 50 0.23 38.71 7.30
CA ASP A 50 0.50 38.56 8.75
C ASP A 50 1.97 38.18 9.01
N LEU A 51 2.56 37.35 8.13
CA LEU A 51 3.96 36.94 8.23
C LEU A 51 4.93 38.08 7.86
N LEU A 52 4.51 39.03 7.02
CA LEU A 52 5.29 40.23 6.71
C LEU A 52 5.28 41.21 7.89
N GLU A 53 4.17 41.31 8.63
CA GLU A 53 4.05 42.17 9.81
C GLU A 53 4.78 41.59 11.01
N SER A 54 4.66 40.28 11.21
CA SER A 54 5.27 39.55 12.33
C SER A 54 6.15 38.40 11.83
N PRO A 55 7.37 38.68 11.34
CA PRO A 55 8.26 37.65 10.79
C PRO A 55 8.65 36.61 11.84
N THR A 56 8.50 35.33 11.49
CA THR A 56 8.96 34.24 12.33
C THR A 56 10.40 33.80 12.00
N GLU A 57 11.09 33.27 13.00
CA GLU A 57 12.39 32.64 12.81
C GLU A 57 12.30 31.53 11.74
N LYS A 58 13.27 31.48 10.83
CA LYS A 58 13.28 30.55 9.68
C LYS A 58 13.04 29.09 10.07
N GLU A 59 13.67 28.59 11.13
CA GLU A 59 13.51 27.21 11.59
C GLU A 59 12.16 26.97 12.26
N HIS A 60 11.60 27.98 12.92
CA HIS A 60 10.24 27.91 13.45
C HIS A 60 9.22 27.84 12.29
N TRP A 61 9.32 28.78 11.33
CA TRP A 61 8.49 28.81 10.13
C TRP A 61 8.50 27.48 9.38
N LYS A 62 9.70 26.96 9.08
CA LYS A 62 9.87 25.69 8.36
C LYS A 62 9.20 24.53 9.10
N ARG A 63 9.31 24.46 10.43
CA ARG A 63 8.64 23.45 11.25
C ARG A 63 7.13 23.58 11.19
N THR A 64 6.60 24.80 11.29
CA THR A 64 5.15 25.08 11.22
C THR A 64 4.57 24.70 9.86
N VAL A 65 5.20 25.12 8.76
CA VAL A 65 4.77 24.77 7.40
C VAL A 65 4.79 23.26 7.20
N ASN A 66 5.91 22.59 7.51
CA ASN A 66 6.03 21.14 7.34
C ASN A 66 4.98 20.39 8.15
N ARG A 67 4.77 20.76 9.43
CA ARG A 67 3.78 20.12 10.30
C ARG A 67 2.37 20.28 9.74
N THR A 68 2.03 21.46 9.25
CA THR A 68 0.68 21.76 8.74
C THR A 68 0.40 20.99 7.45
N ILE A 69 1.35 21.02 6.50
CA ILE A 69 1.29 20.23 5.27
C ILE A 69 1.16 18.74 5.59
N ASP A 70 2.05 18.21 6.45
CA ASP A 70 2.05 16.80 6.83
C ASP A 70 0.71 16.40 7.48
N ASN A 71 0.15 17.24 8.35
CA ASN A 71 -1.16 16.99 8.97
C ASN A 71 -2.29 16.92 7.95
N ILE A 72 -2.37 17.89 7.03
CA ILE A 72 -3.42 17.93 5.99
C ILE A 72 -3.37 16.67 5.13
N TRP A 73 -2.19 16.33 4.61
CA TRP A 73 -2.02 15.12 3.80
C TRP A 73 -2.32 13.84 4.57
N LEU A 74 -1.94 13.78 5.86
CA LEU A 74 -2.30 12.65 6.71
C LEU A 74 -3.81 12.52 6.86
N GLN A 75 -4.52 13.61 7.16
CA GLN A 75 -5.98 13.57 7.30
C GLN A 75 -6.67 13.16 6.00
N GLN A 76 -6.25 13.72 4.86
CA GLN A 76 -6.77 13.32 3.55
C GLN A 76 -6.51 11.83 3.27
N THR A 77 -5.28 11.36 3.48
CA THR A 77 -4.94 9.94 3.31
C THR A 77 -5.78 9.03 4.21
N LEU A 78 -6.00 9.42 5.47
CA LEU A 78 -6.84 8.67 6.41
C LEU A 78 -8.33 8.70 6.04
N ALA A 79 -8.81 9.79 5.43
CA ALA A 79 -10.19 9.89 4.97
C ALA A 79 -10.40 9.01 3.73
N GLU A 80 -9.50 9.09 2.75
CA GLU A 80 -9.55 8.28 1.53
C GLU A 80 -9.42 6.78 1.84
N SER A 81 -8.51 6.40 2.73
CA SER A 81 -8.27 4.99 3.06
C SER A 81 -9.50 4.28 3.64
N LYS A 82 -10.37 5.00 4.37
CA LYS A 82 -11.64 4.46 4.89
C LYS A 82 -12.59 4.02 3.77
N THR A 83 -12.50 4.62 2.60
CA THR A 83 -13.32 4.28 1.42
C THR A 83 -12.69 3.17 0.58
N MET A 84 -11.40 2.90 0.76
CA MET A 84 -10.65 1.94 -0.05
C MET A 84 -10.60 0.57 0.62
N LYS A 85 -11.49 -0.35 0.21
CA LYS A 85 -11.50 -1.75 0.68
C LYS A 85 -10.14 -2.45 0.54
N ILE A 86 -9.35 -2.08 -0.48
CA ILE A 86 -8.01 -2.63 -0.69
C ILE A 86 -7.02 -2.32 0.44
N LEU A 87 -7.26 -1.28 1.24
CA LEU A 87 -6.41 -0.88 2.37
C LEU A 87 -6.92 -1.41 3.72
N GLN A 88 -7.98 -2.23 3.73
CA GLN A 88 -8.61 -2.71 4.98
C GLN A 88 -7.66 -3.51 5.89
N ASN A 89 -6.60 -4.10 5.32
CA ASN A 89 -5.62 -4.89 6.07
C ASN A 89 -4.38 -4.07 6.49
N LEU A 90 -4.29 -2.79 6.11
CA LEU A 90 -3.18 -1.91 6.45
C LEU A 90 -3.49 -1.15 7.75
N ASN A 91 -2.56 -1.14 8.69
CA ASN A 91 -2.70 -0.37 9.91
C ASN A 91 -2.46 1.12 9.67
N MET A 92 -3.52 1.84 9.31
CA MET A 92 -3.46 3.27 9.03
C MET A 92 -2.92 4.11 10.20
N ASN A 93 -2.99 3.63 11.45
CA ASN A 93 -2.45 4.34 12.61
C ASN A 93 -0.91 4.46 12.61
N MET A 94 -0.23 3.66 11.78
CA MET A 94 1.23 3.65 11.65
C MET A 94 1.72 4.41 10.42
N VAL A 95 0.80 4.84 9.54
CA VAL A 95 1.12 5.65 8.38
C VAL A 95 1.48 7.06 8.84
N LYS A 96 2.61 7.57 8.33
CA LYS A 96 3.07 8.93 8.62
C LYS A 96 3.53 9.59 7.32
N PRO A 97 3.27 10.89 7.15
CA PRO A 97 3.82 11.65 6.03
C PRO A 97 5.33 11.51 5.95
N ARG A 98 5.84 11.39 4.73
CA ARG A 98 7.29 11.32 4.41
C ARG A 98 8.05 10.16 5.07
N LYS A 99 7.35 9.22 5.71
CA LYS A 99 7.97 8.06 6.36
C LYS A 99 7.31 6.79 5.83
N PRO A 100 8.12 5.82 5.35
CA PRO A 100 7.57 4.54 4.95
C PRO A 100 6.96 3.83 6.17
N HIS A 101 5.94 3.02 5.92
CA HIS A 101 5.33 2.15 6.91
C HIS A 101 6.41 1.32 7.64
N PRO A 102 6.29 1.05 8.96
CA PRO A 102 7.34 0.33 9.70
C PRO A 102 7.78 -0.99 9.07
N LEU A 103 6.85 -1.74 8.45
CA LEU A 103 7.16 -3.00 7.77
C LEU A 103 7.99 -2.82 6.48
N LEU A 104 7.97 -1.63 5.89
CA LEU A 104 8.73 -1.25 4.69
C LEU A 104 10.09 -0.63 5.01
N GLN A 105 10.39 -0.35 6.27
CA GLN A 105 11.68 0.23 6.68
C GLN A 105 12.82 -0.81 6.65
N GLN A 106 12.49 -2.10 6.57
CA GLN A 106 13.49 -3.15 6.49
C GLN A 106 14.09 -3.21 5.10
N GLN A 107 15.41 -2.98 5.02
CA GLN A 107 16.15 -3.20 3.78
C GLN A 107 16.12 -4.69 3.41
N ALA A 108 15.73 -4.98 2.17
CA ALA A 108 15.84 -6.33 1.62
C ALA A 108 17.31 -6.69 1.41
N VAL A 109 17.74 -7.82 1.96
CA VAL A 109 19.14 -8.28 1.87
C VAL A 109 19.42 -9.14 0.63
N SER A 110 18.38 -9.52 -0.11
CA SER A 110 18.48 -10.33 -1.33
C SER A 110 17.25 -10.12 -2.22
N THR A 111 17.35 -10.52 -3.49
CA THR A 111 16.20 -10.57 -4.41
C THR A 111 15.11 -11.49 -3.90
N TYR A 112 15.49 -12.59 -3.25
CA TYR A 112 14.57 -13.52 -2.61
C TYR A 112 13.78 -12.87 -1.47
N ASP A 113 14.45 -12.10 -0.60
CA ASP A 113 13.77 -11.34 0.45
C ASP A 113 12.89 -10.22 -0.10
N ALA A 114 13.36 -9.50 -1.13
CA ALA A 114 12.57 -8.48 -1.81
C ALA A 114 11.26 -9.06 -2.40
N ASN A 115 11.31 -10.25 -2.99
CA ASN A 115 10.13 -10.95 -3.49
C ASN A 115 9.16 -11.36 -2.37
N ARG A 116 9.67 -11.78 -1.21
CA ARG A 116 8.85 -12.06 -0.02
C ARG A 116 8.15 -10.81 0.49
N GLN A 117 8.87 -9.69 0.57
CA GLN A 117 8.31 -8.40 0.96
C GLN A 117 7.23 -7.94 -0.02
N LEU A 118 7.50 -7.98 -1.33
CA LEU A 118 6.55 -7.61 -2.38
C LEU A 118 5.28 -8.45 -2.31
N LEU A 119 5.41 -9.76 -2.12
CA LEU A 119 4.26 -10.64 -1.97
C LEU A 119 3.43 -10.27 -0.74
N LYS A 120 4.06 -10.01 0.41
CA LYS A 120 3.36 -9.59 1.61
C LYS A 120 2.61 -8.27 1.39
N LEU A 121 3.20 -7.32 0.67
CA LEU A 121 2.52 -6.07 0.31
C LEU A 121 1.29 -6.30 -0.57
N LYS A 122 1.29 -7.30 -1.45
CA LYS A 122 0.08 -7.67 -2.20
C LYS A 122 -1.05 -8.12 -1.28
N PHE A 123 -0.74 -8.84 -0.19
CA PHE A 123 -1.75 -9.19 0.82
C PHE A 123 -2.21 -7.98 1.63
N MET A 124 -1.28 -7.13 2.06
CA MET A 124 -1.58 -5.90 2.81
C MET A 124 -2.49 -4.95 2.03
N CYS A 125 -2.24 -4.79 0.73
CA CYS A 125 -2.99 -3.89 -0.14
C CYS A 125 -4.15 -4.57 -0.89
N GLY A 126 -4.58 -5.78 -0.50
CA GLY A 126 -5.71 -6.47 -1.14
C GLY A 126 -5.52 -6.76 -2.64
N LYS A 127 -4.26 -6.79 -3.13
CA LYS A 127 -3.91 -7.06 -4.54
C LYS A 127 -3.58 -8.52 -4.80
N TYR A 128 -3.58 -9.37 -3.77
CA TYR A 128 -3.38 -10.81 -3.92
C TYR A 128 -4.70 -11.49 -4.26
N ILE A 129 -4.82 -12.03 -5.48
CA ILE A 129 -6.09 -12.56 -6.01
C ILE A 129 -6.29 -14.04 -5.62
N LEU A 130 -7.34 -14.28 -4.85
CA LEU A 130 -7.86 -15.60 -4.46
C LEU A 130 -9.04 -16.04 -5.35
N GLN A 131 -9.50 -17.30 -5.25
CA GLN A 131 -10.69 -17.72 -6.00
C GLN A 131 -11.94 -16.94 -5.60
N SER A 132 -12.11 -16.62 -4.32
CA SER A 132 -13.24 -15.78 -3.85
C SER A 132 -13.24 -14.39 -4.48
N ASP A 133 -12.07 -13.77 -4.64
CA ASP A 133 -11.95 -12.49 -5.36
C ASP A 133 -12.36 -12.65 -6.82
N ARG A 134 -11.87 -13.71 -7.50
CA ARG A 134 -12.23 -13.97 -8.91
C ARG A 134 -13.73 -14.17 -9.09
N ALA A 135 -14.37 -14.91 -8.19
CA ALA A 135 -15.81 -15.12 -8.20
C ALA A 135 -16.57 -13.80 -7.99
N SER A 136 -16.08 -12.94 -7.09
CA SER A 136 -16.70 -11.65 -6.78
C SER A 136 -16.60 -10.63 -7.93
N PHE A 137 -15.51 -10.65 -8.71
CA PHE A 137 -15.28 -9.68 -9.80
C PHE A 137 -15.67 -10.18 -11.19
N SER A 138 -15.97 -11.48 -11.35
CA SER A 138 -16.35 -12.06 -12.64
C SER A 138 -17.83 -11.82 -12.93
N LYS A 139 -18.15 -11.41 -14.16
CA LYS A 139 -19.54 -11.40 -14.66
C LYS A 139 -20.11 -12.82 -14.83
N ASN A 140 -19.23 -13.78 -15.09
CA ASN A 140 -19.59 -15.19 -15.23
C ASN A 140 -19.49 -15.89 -13.87
N LYS A 141 -20.32 -16.91 -13.66
CA LYS A 141 -20.24 -17.78 -12.48
C LYS A 141 -18.89 -18.49 -12.45
N VAL A 142 -18.00 -18.04 -11.57
CA VAL A 142 -16.69 -18.66 -11.29
C VAL A 142 -16.79 -19.35 -9.94
N ASP A 143 -16.31 -20.58 -9.87
CA ASP A 143 -16.22 -21.35 -8.64
C ASP A 143 -15.19 -20.70 -7.68
N ASP A 144 -15.64 -20.33 -6.49
CA ASP A 144 -14.82 -19.72 -5.44
C ASP A 144 -14.10 -20.77 -4.58
N THR A 145 -14.34 -22.06 -4.81
CA THR A 145 -13.77 -23.15 -4.04
C THR A 145 -12.24 -23.15 -4.10
N CYS A 146 -11.61 -23.37 -2.94
CA CYS A 146 -10.18 -23.51 -2.80
C CYS A 146 -9.64 -24.69 -3.60
N ARG A 147 -8.88 -24.39 -4.65
CA ARG A 147 -8.24 -25.40 -5.52
C ARG A 147 -7.11 -26.18 -4.86
N VAL A 148 -6.79 -25.89 -3.60
CA VAL A 148 -5.79 -26.64 -2.83
C VAL A 148 -6.47 -27.75 -2.02
N CYS A 149 -7.61 -27.48 -1.37
CA CYS A 149 -8.29 -28.46 -0.52
C CYS A 149 -9.62 -28.98 -1.11
N TYR A 150 -10.21 -28.26 -2.05
CA TYR A 150 -11.51 -28.52 -2.68
C TYR A 150 -12.71 -28.62 -1.72
N LYS A 151 -12.63 -27.97 -0.54
CA LYS A 151 -13.65 -28.09 0.53
C LYS A 151 -14.46 -26.84 0.82
N SER A 152 -13.87 -25.65 0.66
CA SER A 152 -14.49 -24.39 1.05
C SER A 152 -14.01 -23.25 0.16
N PRO A 153 -14.69 -22.10 0.14
CA PRO A 153 -14.24 -20.92 -0.59
C PRO A 153 -12.80 -20.52 -0.24
N GLU A 154 -12.02 -20.12 -1.24
CA GLU A 154 -10.65 -19.64 -1.05
C GLU A 154 -10.67 -18.18 -0.57
N THR A 155 -10.96 -17.98 0.71
CA THR A 155 -10.80 -16.69 1.38
C THR A 155 -9.39 -16.53 1.94
N LEU A 156 -9.05 -15.31 2.35
CA LEU A 156 -7.75 -15.02 2.96
C LEU A 156 -7.58 -15.77 4.28
N GLN A 157 -8.62 -15.76 5.13
CA GLN A 157 -8.68 -16.57 6.36
C GLN A 157 -8.51 -18.06 6.04
N HIS A 158 -9.22 -18.57 5.04
CA HIS A 158 -9.09 -19.97 4.66
C HIS A 158 -7.65 -20.32 4.27
N MET A 159 -7.04 -19.55 3.37
CA MET A 159 -5.67 -19.79 2.91
C MET A 159 -4.66 -19.72 4.06
N VAL A 160 -4.80 -18.72 4.95
CA VAL A 160 -3.80 -18.41 5.97
C VAL A 160 -3.94 -19.28 7.22
N LEU A 161 -5.15 -19.71 7.60
CA LEU A 161 -5.42 -20.36 8.89
C LEU A 161 -6.07 -21.75 8.78
N GLU A 162 -6.86 -22.05 7.74
CA GLU A 162 -7.78 -23.20 7.78
C GLU A 162 -7.49 -24.29 6.73
N CYS A 163 -7.00 -23.92 5.55
CA CYS A 163 -6.81 -24.81 4.41
C CYS A 163 -6.02 -26.08 4.76
N SER A 164 -6.70 -27.23 4.77
CA SER A 164 -6.11 -28.50 5.16
C SER A 164 -4.98 -28.94 4.22
N GLY A 165 -5.03 -28.58 2.93
CA GLY A 165 -3.97 -28.87 1.97
C GLY A 165 -2.69 -28.04 2.17
N LEU A 166 -2.72 -27.05 3.06
CA LEU A 166 -1.55 -26.21 3.40
C LEU A 166 -1.05 -26.43 4.84
N SER A 167 -1.75 -27.22 5.66
CA SER A 167 -1.44 -27.39 7.10
C SER A 167 0.00 -27.82 7.36
N ALA A 168 0.49 -28.82 6.61
CA ALA A 168 1.84 -29.36 6.77
C ALA A 168 2.95 -28.30 6.65
N VAL A 169 2.78 -27.28 5.80
CA VAL A 169 3.75 -26.19 5.65
C VAL A 169 3.42 -24.96 6.50
N ARG A 170 2.13 -24.75 6.80
CA ARG A 170 1.60 -23.60 7.53
C ARG A 170 1.87 -23.72 9.02
N ASP A 171 1.46 -24.83 9.62
CA ASP A 171 1.32 -24.98 11.07
C ASP A 171 2.66 -24.84 11.82
N PRO A 172 3.80 -25.37 11.31
CA PRO A 172 5.10 -25.11 11.94
C PRO A 172 5.45 -23.61 11.98
N ILE A 173 5.17 -22.87 10.90
CA ILE A 173 5.45 -21.42 10.83
C ILE A 173 4.51 -20.64 11.74
N LEU A 174 3.23 -21.03 11.82
CA LEU A 174 2.28 -20.40 12.72
C LEU A 174 2.67 -20.61 14.19
N ARG A 175 3.17 -21.79 14.57
CA ARG A 175 3.71 -22.03 15.93
C ARG A 175 4.90 -21.13 16.23
N ASP A 176 5.81 -20.94 15.27
CA ASP A 176 6.95 -20.02 15.41
C ASP A 176 6.45 -18.58 15.64
N ILE A 177 5.47 -18.13 14.85
CA ILE A 177 4.88 -16.79 14.96
C ILE A 177 4.17 -16.61 16.31
N GLU A 178 3.30 -17.55 16.69
CA GLU A 178 2.57 -17.53 17.95
C GLU A 178 3.52 -17.49 19.14
N SER A 179 4.58 -18.29 19.14
CA SER A 179 5.61 -18.28 20.18
C SER A 179 6.27 -16.90 20.31
N GLU A 180 6.60 -16.24 19.20
CA GLU A 180 7.21 -14.91 19.22
C GLU A 180 6.24 -13.80 19.62
N ILE A 181 4.96 -13.92 19.25
CA ILE A 181 3.90 -13.01 19.69
C ILE A 181 3.69 -13.16 21.19
N GLU A 182 3.52 -14.38 21.71
CA GLU A 182 3.27 -14.65 23.14
C GLU A 182 4.44 -14.21 24.03
N LYS A 183 5.70 -14.36 23.57
CA LYS A 183 6.88 -13.80 24.25
C LYS A 183 6.84 -12.27 24.36
N SER A 184 6.26 -11.61 23.35
CA SER A 184 6.22 -10.15 23.25
C SER A 184 4.96 -9.54 23.87
N PHE A 185 3.85 -10.30 23.83
CA PHE A 185 2.48 -9.90 24.16
C PHE A 185 1.73 -11.11 24.75
N PRO A 186 1.94 -11.41 26.04
CA PRO A 186 1.31 -12.57 26.67
C PRO A 186 -0.22 -12.54 26.53
N CYS A 187 -0.79 -13.70 26.20
CA CYS A 187 -2.22 -13.95 26.02
C CYS A 187 -2.90 -13.22 24.86
N LEU A 188 -2.19 -12.35 24.13
CA LEU A 188 -2.79 -11.54 23.06
C LEU A 188 -3.29 -12.44 21.92
N TRP A 189 -2.47 -13.39 21.47
CA TRP A 189 -2.80 -14.24 20.32
C TRP A 189 -4.01 -15.14 20.60
N LYS A 190 -4.09 -15.68 21.82
CA LYS A 190 -5.21 -16.52 22.24
C LYS A 190 -6.54 -15.77 22.30
N SER A 191 -6.51 -14.48 22.64
CA SER A 191 -7.70 -13.64 22.70
C SER A 191 -8.22 -13.17 21.33
N TYR A 192 -7.40 -13.28 20.28
CA TYR A 192 -7.79 -12.81 18.95
C TYR A 192 -8.78 -13.76 18.26
N THR A 193 -9.80 -13.15 17.66
CA THR A 193 -10.64 -13.79 16.64
C THR A 193 -9.82 -14.20 15.42
N GLN A 194 -10.37 -15.04 14.54
CA GLN A 194 -9.68 -15.45 13.31
C GLN A 194 -9.35 -14.24 12.41
N ASP A 195 -10.28 -13.31 12.25
CA ASP A 195 -10.06 -12.08 11.47
C ASP A 195 -8.94 -11.21 12.04
N GLN A 196 -8.88 -11.06 13.37
CA GLN A 196 -7.81 -10.33 14.04
C GLN A 196 -6.45 -11.03 13.87
N LYS A 197 -6.42 -12.37 13.89
CA LYS A 197 -5.20 -13.15 13.60
C LYS A 197 -4.74 -12.95 12.17
N VAL A 198 -5.64 -13.03 11.19
CA VAL A 198 -5.32 -12.76 9.78
C VAL A 198 -4.75 -11.35 9.63
N THR A 199 -5.43 -10.35 10.20
CA THR A 199 -4.99 -8.95 10.16
C THR A 199 -3.60 -8.78 10.78
N ALA A 200 -3.34 -9.39 11.94
CA ALA A 200 -2.04 -9.33 12.59
C ALA A 200 -0.92 -10.06 11.83
N LEU A 201 -1.23 -11.11 11.08
CA LEU A 201 -0.26 -11.78 10.21
C LEU A 201 0.09 -10.89 9.00
N ILE A 202 -0.90 -10.23 8.42
CA ILE A 202 -0.74 -9.33 7.27
C ILE A 202 0.00 -8.06 7.65
N ASP A 203 -0.42 -7.40 8.73
CA ASP A 203 0.22 -6.21 9.27
C ASP A 203 0.42 -6.35 10.78
N CYS A 204 1.58 -6.88 11.17
CA CYS A 204 1.90 -7.11 12.58
C CYS A 204 2.10 -5.82 13.38
N THR A 205 2.04 -4.64 12.77
CA THR A 205 2.04 -3.39 13.53
C THR A 205 0.77 -3.20 14.35
N VAL A 206 -0.34 -3.88 14.01
CA VAL A 206 -1.59 -3.85 14.80
C VAL A 206 -1.42 -4.43 16.21
N LEU A 207 -0.35 -5.20 16.45
CA LEU A 207 0.00 -5.70 17.78
C LEU A 207 0.40 -4.56 18.74
N TYR A 208 0.76 -3.39 18.20
CA TYR A 208 1.20 -2.24 18.97
C TYR A 208 0.13 -1.15 18.95
N LYS A 209 -0.36 -0.77 20.14
CA LYS A 209 -1.31 0.34 20.30
C LYS A 209 -0.67 1.73 20.16
N LYS A 210 0.66 1.83 20.25
CA LYS A 210 1.40 3.10 20.28
C LYS A 210 1.80 3.54 18.87
N HIS A 211 1.62 4.84 18.56
CA HIS A 211 2.10 5.44 17.31
C HIS A 211 3.64 5.53 17.19
N LYS A 212 4.37 5.29 18.29
CA LYS A 212 5.83 5.32 18.31
C LYS A 212 6.34 4.08 19.05
N LEU A 213 7.07 3.26 18.32
CA LEU A 213 7.73 2.07 18.84
C LEU A 213 9.11 2.45 19.38
N SER A 214 9.48 1.89 20.52
CA SER A 214 10.86 1.88 21.00
C SER A 214 11.75 1.03 20.09
N LYS A 215 13.07 1.22 20.18
CA LYS A 215 14.04 0.42 19.40
C LYS A 215 13.92 -1.09 19.66
N VAL A 216 13.60 -1.49 20.88
CA VAL A 216 13.38 -2.89 21.27
C VAL A 216 12.10 -3.44 20.64
N GLU A 217 11.00 -2.67 20.70
CA GLU A 217 9.74 -3.03 20.06
C GLU A 217 9.88 -3.15 18.54
N CYS A 218 10.60 -2.24 17.88
CA CYS A 218 10.90 -2.36 16.44
C CYS A 218 11.63 -3.67 16.12
N ARG A 219 12.63 -4.06 16.91
CA ARG A 219 13.36 -5.33 16.69
C ARG A 219 12.45 -6.56 16.83
N ARG A 220 11.53 -6.55 17.81
CA ARG A 220 10.55 -7.63 18.01
C ARG A 220 9.55 -7.68 16.87
N LEU A 221 8.96 -6.54 16.51
CA LEU A 221 8.09 -6.39 15.34
C LEU A 221 8.77 -6.95 14.09
N HIS A 222 10.03 -6.61 13.87
CA HIS A 222 10.81 -7.05 12.72
C HIS A 222 10.98 -8.57 12.66
N LYS A 223 11.19 -9.22 13.80
CA LYS A 223 11.30 -10.67 13.91
C LYS A 223 9.97 -11.36 13.60
N ILE A 224 8.86 -10.84 14.13
CA ILE A 224 7.51 -11.34 13.84
C ILE A 224 7.19 -11.16 12.35
N ASP A 225 7.47 -9.98 11.81
CA ASP A 225 7.25 -9.64 10.41
C ASP A 225 8.00 -10.58 9.45
N PHE A 226 9.27 -10.87 9.76
CA PHE A 226 10.07 -11.83 9.00
C PHE A 226 9.40 -13.20 8.89
N GLN A 227 8.88 -13.73 10.01
CA GLN A 227 8.16 -15.01 10.01
C GLN A 227 6.84 -14.93 9.23
N CYS A 228 6.12 -13.81 9.34
CA CYS A 228 4.91 -13.59 8.55
C CYS A 228 5.21 -13.56 7.04
N ARG A 229 6.29 -12.90 6.60
CA ARG A 229 6.72 -12.93 5.19
C ARG A 229 7.03 -14.35 4.72
N ARG A 230 7.75 -15.13 5.55
CA ARG A 230 8.02 -16.55 5.31
C ARG A 230 6.73 -17.35 5.17
N LEU A 231 5.73 -17.12 6.02
CA LEU A 231 4.41 -17.75 5.92
C LEU A 231 3.76 -17.48 4.55
N PHE A 232 3.51 -16.20 4.22
CA PHE A 232 2.81 -15.84 2.97
C PHE A 232 3.53 -16.35 1.72
N PHE A 233 4.86 -16.27 1.70
CA PHE A 233 5.65 -16.79 0.59
C PHE A 233 5.57 -18.31 0.44
N THR A 234 5.60 -19.03 1.56
CA THR A 234 5.49 -20.49 1.56
C THR A 234 4.11 -20.94 1.08
N LEU A 235 3.05 -20.32 1.59
CA LEU A 235 1.68 -20.60 1.17
C LEU A 235 1.46 -20.28 -0.31
N HIS A 236 1.93 -19.11 -0.77
CA HIS A 236 1.86 -18.72 -2.19
C HIS A 236 2.57 -19.72 -3.09
N THR A 237 3.81 -20.09 -2.74
CA THR A 237 4.62 -21.04 -3.53
C THR A 237 3.93 -22.41 -3.63
N LYS A 238 3.38 -22.92 -2.52
CA LYS A 238 2.66 -24.20 -2.54
C LYS A 238 1.37 -24.14 -3.33
N ARG A 239 0.56 -23.09 -3.13
CA ARG A 239 -0.64 -22.84 -3.94
C ARG A 239 -0.32 -22.78 -5.43
N PHE A 240 0.72 -22.03 -5.81
CA PHE A 240 1.14 -21.89 -7.21
C PHE A 240 1.57 -23.23 -7.82
N LYS A 241 2.38 -24.02 -7.12
CA LYS A 241 2.79 -25.36 -7.60
C LYS A 241 1.61 -26.28 -7.85
N ILE A 242 0.62 -26.29 -6.96
CA ILE A 242 -0.61 -27.09 -7.15
C ILE A 242 -1.37 -26.64 -8.40
N PHE A 243 -1.41 -25.33 -8.67
CA PHE A 243 -2.09 -24.81 -9.85
C PHE A 243 -1.37 -25.17 -11.14
N GLU A 244 -0.04 -25.09 -11.17
CA GLU A 244 0.74 -25.48 -12.35
C GLU A 244 0.60 -26.98 -12.64
N LEU A 245 0.61 -27.84 -11.61
CA LEU A 245 0.35 -29.28 -11.79
C LEU A 245 -1.05 -29.55 -12.35
N SER A 246 -2.07 -28.79 -11.92
CA SER A 246 -3.43 -28.92 -12.44
C SER A 246 -3.56 -28.50 -13.91
N LYS A 247 -2.77 -27.52 -14.37
CA LYS A 247 -2.72 -27.11 -15.78
C LYS A 247 -2.01 -28.14 -16.65
N GLY A 248 -0.90 -28.70 -16.16
CA GLY A 248 -0.18 -29.77 -16.84
C GLY A 248 -1.05 -31.02 -17.04
N ALA A 249 -1.81 -31.42 -16.03
CA ALA A 249 -2.77 -32.52 -16.13
C ALA A 249 -3.92 -32.23 -17.12
N ALA A 250 -4.40 -30.99 -17.19
CA ALA A 250 -5.44 -30.59 -18.15
C ALA A 250 -4.93 -30.51 -19.61
N SER A 251 -3.63 -30.23 -19.79
CA SER A 251 -2.94 -30.25 -21.08
C SER A 251 -2.65 -31.69 -21.55
N ALA A 252 -2.37 -32.60 -20.61
CA ALA A 252 -2.21 -34.03 -20.87
C ALA A 252 -3.56 -34.77 -20.99
N ARG A 253 -4.55 -34.15 -21.64
CA ARG A 253 -5.67 -34.95 -22.17
C ARG A 253 -5.05 -35.93 -23.17
N PRO A 254 -5.28 -37.24 -23.03
CA PRO A 254 -4.92 -38.17 -24.09
C PRO A 254 -5.58 -37.64 -25.36
N LEU A 255 -4.80 -37.61 -26.46
CA LEU A 255 -5.37 -37.59 -27.79
C LEU A 255 -6.29 -38.81 -27.86
N ASN A 256 -7.55 -38.63 -27.47
CA ASN A 256 -8.60 -39.55 -27.85
C ASN A 256 -8.52 -39.57 -29.36
N THR A 257 -8.18 -40.74 -29.86
CA THR A 257 -8.21 -41.15 -31.25
C THR A 257 -9.56 -40.70 -31.81
N ILE A 258 -9.57 -39.52 -32.45
CA ILE A 258 -10.69 -39.07 -33.25
C ILE A 258 -10.70 -40.02 -34.44
N SER A 259 -11.58 -41.01 -34.36
CA SER A 259 -12.05 -41.73 -35.52
C SER A 259 -12.48 -40.70 -36.57
N LYS A 260 -11.90 -40.85 -37.76
CA LYS A 260 -12.18 -40.08 -38.96
C LYS A 260 -13.68 -39.83 -39.09
N SER A 261 -14.09 -38.57 -39.06
CA SER A 261 -15.23 -38.12 -39.86
C SER A 261 -14.79 -36.91 -40.66
N VAL A 262 -14.87 -37.10 -41.97
CA VAL A 262 -14.60 -36.13 -43.02
C VAL A 262 -15.73 -35.12 -42.99
N CYS A 263 -15.43 -33.83 -42.80
CA CYS A 263 -16.22 -32.74 -43.37
C CYS A 263 -15.32 -31.53 -43.60
N SER A 264 -15.14 -31.24 -44.88
CA SER A 264 -14.63 -30.02 -45.48
C SER A 264 -15.42 -28.79 -45.07
N GLY A 265 -14.74 -27.65 -44.88
CA GLY A 265 -15.42 -26.38 -44.68
C GLY A 265 -14.50 -25.21 -44.31
N ASN A 266 -14.07 -24.49 -45.34
CA ASN A 266 -13.45 -23.17 -45.34
C ASN A 266 -13.88 -22.21 -44.20
N SER A 267 -12.93 -21.44 -43.65
CA SER A 267 -12.73 -20.03 -44.01
C SER A 267 -11.84 -19.30 -43.00
N ALA A 268 -10.88 -18.56 -43.55
CA ALA A 268 -9.92 -17.72 -42.84
C ALA A 268 -10.60 -16.46 -42.29
N GLY A 269 -10.31 -16.13 -41.02
CA GLY A 269 -10.67 -14.86 -40.40
C GLY A 269 -9.47 -14.32 -39.62
N ASN A 270 -8.64 -13.52 -40.30
CA ASN A 270 -7.55 -12.76 -39.68
C ASN A 270 -8.14 -11.70 -38.74
N LEU A 271 -7.86 -11.81 -37.43
CA LEU A 271 -8.14 -10.73 -36.48
C LEU A 271 -6.91 -9.85 -36.30
N LEU A 272 -7.00 -8.63 -36.84
CA LEU A 272 -6.06 -7.54 -36.67
C LEU A 272 -5.96 -7.11 -35.19
N ILE A 273 -4.75 -7.18 -34.64
CA ILE A 273 -4.39 -6.58 -33.35
C ILE A 273 -4.10 -5.09 -33.60
N THR A 274 -5.06 -4.22 -33.31
CA THR A 274 -4.81 -2.77 -33.27
C THR A 274 -4.06 -2.41 -31.99
N LYS A 275 -2.78 -2.05 -32.14
CA LYS A 275 -1.98 -1.38 -31.10
C LYS A 275 -2.65 -0.06 -30.70
N LYS A 276 -2.91 0.15 -29.41
CA LYS A 276 -3.18 1.49 -28.86
C LYS A 276 -1.86 2.25 -28.67
N PRO A 277 -1.83 3.56 -28.92
CA PRO A 277 -0.63 4.37 -28.80
C PRO A 277 -0.31 4.69 -27.34
N ASP A 278 1.00 4.70 -27.07
CA ASP A 278 1.61 5.12 -25.81
C ASP A 278 1.23 6.58 -25.48
N GLY A 279 0.49 6.75 -24.39
CA GLY A 279 0.26 8.05 -23.77
C GLY A 279 1.44 8.40 -22.87
N CYS A 280 2.31 9.29 -23.35
CA CYS A 280 3.36 9.92 -22.58
C CYS A 280 2.79 10.63 -21.34
N TYR A 281 3.02 10.07 -20.16
CA TYR A 281 2.96 10.85 -18.92
C TYR A 281 4.28 11.59 -18.77
N ASN A 282 4.25 12.90 -19.02
CA ASN A 282 5.32 13.80 -18.61
C ASN A 282 5.33 13.83 -17.07
N SER A 283 6.34 13.17 -16.51
CA SER A 283 6.76 13.36 -15.13
C SER A 283 7.22 14.80 -14.98
N VAL A 284 6.43 15.61 -14.26
CA VAL A 284 6.89 16.89 -13.73
C VAL A 284 7.79 16.56 -12.55
N ASP A 285 9.10 16.74 -12.72
CA ASP A 285 10.06 16.81 -11.63
C ASP A 285 9.66 17.93 -10.67
N PRO A 286 9.55 17.67 -9.36
CA PRO A 286 9.68 18.73 -8.38
C PRO A 286 11.17 18.88 -8.06
N LEU A 287 11.82 19.81 -8.78
CA LEU A 287 13.13 20.37 -8.44
C LEU A 287 13.14 21.02 -7.04
N GLY A 288 14.31 21.01 -6.41
CA GLY A 288 14.78 22.11 -5.56
C GLY A 288 14.82 21.85 -4.06
#